data_AF-A0A5Q3BR20-F1
#
_entry.id   AF-A0A5Q3BR20-F1
#
_cell.length_a   1.000
_cell.length_b   1.000
_cell.length_c   1.000
_cell.angle_alpha   90.00
_cell.angle_beta   90.00
_cell.angle_gamma   90.00
#
_symmetry.space_group_name_H-M   'P 1'
#
loop_
_entity.id
_entity.type
_entity.pdbx_description
1 polymer ?
#
loop_
_entity_poly.entity_id
_entity_poly.type
_entity_poly.pdbx_seq_one_letter_code
_entity_poly.pdbx_strand_id
1 'polypeptide(L)'
;MNDLRDFYILGLPIETSIGDCHFIKIKDYYKFAQYLNLVRMSRDEIAYSLFSANQTESSKEVKKLTLFEVVTQLPLFTEAYHKVLSKMFNDEGILEKVTQDNFTEIRKLILDMNLLKEEKINPNPIIQKAIERSKRLKSLESSELNLTNMISSIVAFGSSDYEKIVNWTIYQVYMTFLRIALLKKYDTSTLFATVDPDHAKNIEDWSKDIEIFEDDNHTLSKKEAENISKMISSSH
;
A
#
# COMPACT_ATOMS: atom_id res chain seq x y z
N MET A 1 15.44 -7.17 13.76
CA MET A 1 14.11 -7.76 13.47
C MET A 1 14.27 -8.92 12.52
N ASN A 2 13.65 -10.07 12.81
CA ASN A 2 13.56 -11.20 11.87
C ASN A 2 12.28 -11.07 11.04
N ASP A 3 12.20 -10.03 10.20
CA ASP A 3 11.05 -9.82 9.30
C ASP A 3 11.14 -10.74 8.09
N LEU A 4 10.62 -11.96 8.25
CA LEU A 4 10.51 -12.94 7.17
C LEU A 4 9.13 -12.83 6.54
N ARG A 5 9.01 -11.99 5.51
CA ARG A 5 7.75 -11.70 4.79
C ARG A 5 7.02 -12.95 4.30
N ASP A 6 7.74 -14.02 4.00
CA ASP A 6 7.18 -15.31 3.58
C ASP A 6 6.19 -15.90 4.60
N PHE A 7 6.33 -15.54 5.89
CA PHE A 7 5.46 -16.01 6.96
C PHE A 7 4.23 -15.12 7.19
N TYR A 8 4.10 -13.99 6.48
CA TYR A 8 2.92 -13.11 6.61
C TYR A 8 1.64 -13.83 6.23
N ILE A 9 1.74 -14.84 5.35
CA ILE A 9 0.62 -15.70 4.97
C ILE A 9 0.03 -16.46 6.15
N LEU A 10 0.82 -16.72 7.21
CA LEU A 10 0.34 -17.39 8.43
C LEU A 10 -0.41 -16.43 9.36
N GLY A 11 -0.23 -15.11 9.18
CA GLY A 11 -0.87 -14.09 10.02
C GLY A 11 -0.46 -14.15 11.49
N LEU A 12 0.71 -14.72 11.79
CA LEU A 12 1.30 -14.79 13.12
C LEU A 12 1.90 -13.42 13.50
N PRO A 13 1.96 -13.08 14.80
CA PRO A 13 2.63 -11.87 15.25
C PRO A 13 4.12 -11.89 14.90
N ILE A 14 4.69 -10.69 14.70
CA ILE A 14 6.11 -10.50 14.40
C ILE A 14 6.78 -9.86 15.61
N GLU A 15 7.81 -10.51 16.14
CA GLU A 15 8.57 -10.02 17.28
C GLU A 15 9.40 -8.78 16.89
N THR A 16 9.27 -7.71 17.68
CA THR A 16 10.00 -6.44 17.48
C THR A 16 10.69 -5.99 18.77
N SER A 17 11.48 -4.92 18.68
CA SER A 17 12.14 -4.31 19.84
C SER A 17 11.18 -3.71 20.87
N ILE A 18 9.91 -3.49 20.53
CA ILE A 18 8.90 -2.86 21.40
C ILE A 18 7.73 -3.79 21.76
N GLY A 19 7.77 -5.05 21.30
CA GLY A 19 6.75 -6.07 21.55
C GLY A 19 6.33 -6.82 20.28
N ASP A 20 5.28 -7.63 20.40
CA ASP A 20 4.75 -8.42 19.29
C ASP A 20 3.78 -7.62 18.43
N CYS A 21 4.12 -7.46 17.16
CA CYS A 21 3.32 -6.74 16.17
C CYS A 21 2.33 -7.68 15.48
N HIS A 22 1.03 -7.45 15.67
CA HIS A 22 -0.07 -8.26 15.15
C HIS A 22 -0.69 -7.64 13.91
N PHE A 23 -1.17 -8.48 13.00
CA PHE A 23 -1.91 -8.04 11.83
C PHE A 23 -3.32 -7.54 12.17
N ILE A 24 -3.74 -6.47 11.49
CA ILE A 24 -5.15 -6.05 11.50
C ILE A 24 -5.96 -7.04 10.65
N LYS A 25 -7.08 -7.50 11.20
CA LYS A 25 -8.01 -8.41 10.49
C LYS A 25 -9.01 -7.63 9.65
N ILE A 26 -9.54 -8.27 8.60
CA ILE A 26 -10.53 -7.66 7.69
C ILE A 26 -11.73 -7.06 8.44
N LYS A 27 -12.25 -7.76 9.46
CA LYS A 27 -13.36 -7.27 10.28
C LYS A 27 -13.10 -5.95 10.99
N ASP A 28 -11.84 -5.59 11.24
CA ASP A 28 -11.47 -4.37 11.92
C ASP A 28 -11.04 -3.27 10.94
N TYR A 29 -10.74 -3.61 9.69
CA TYR A 29 -10.09 -2.72 8.72
C TYR A 29 -10.88 -1.43 8.45
N TYR A 30 -12.21 -1.51 8.41
CA TYR A 30 -13.07 -0.33 8.21
C TYR A 30 -12.90 0.74 9.30
N LYS A 31 -12.54 0.34 10.53
CA LYS A 31 -12.29 1.26 11.65
C LYS A 31 -10.92 1.94 11.53
N PHE A 32 -9.96 1.26 10.92
CA PHE A 32 -8.56 1.70 10.86
C PHE A 32 -8.16 2.31 9.52
N ALA A 33 -8.96 2.17 8.47
CA ALA A 33 -8.64 2.63 7.12
C ALA A 33 -8.18 4.10 7.06
N GLN A 34 -8.90 5.00 7.75
CA GLN A 34 -8.54 6.43 7.80
C GLN A 34 -7.19 6.68 8.51
N TYR A 35 -6.92 5.93 9.59
CA TYR A 35 -5.69 6.07 10.36
C TYR A 35 -4.49 5.46 9.62
N LEU A 36 -4.69 4.30 8.98
CA LEU A 36 -3.70 3.67 8.12
C LEU A 36 -3.32 4.57 6.94
N ASN A 37 -4.29 5.29 6.36
CA ASN A 37 -4.00 6.26 5.30
C ASN A 37 -3.07 7.38 5.79
N LEU A 38 -3.27 7.87 7.01
CA LEU A 38 -2.38 8.88 7.62
C LEU A 38 -1.00 8.31 7.95
N VAL A 39 -0.92 7.09 8.50
CA VAL A 39 0.36 6.42 8.82
C VAL A 39 1.20 6.18 7.56
N ARG A 40 0.55 5.85 6.43
CA ARG A 40 1.17 5.67 5.11
C ARG A 40 1.82 6.93 4.56
N MET A 41 1.33 8.12 4.91
CA MET A 41 1.82 9.35 4.31
C MET A 41 3.31 9.54 4.58
N SER A 42 4.07 9.83 3.53
CA SER A 42 5.46 10.29 3.67
C SER A 42 5.48 11.75 4.13
N ARG A 43 6.62 12.22 4.65
CA ARG A 43 6.77 13.65 5.00
C ARG A 43 6.44 14.56 3.81
N ASP A 44 6.88 14.18 2.62
CA ASP A 44 6.69 14.98 1.41
C ASP A 44 5.22 15.00 0.97
N GLU A 45 4.47 13.90 1.20
CA GLU A 45 3.03 13.83 1.01
C GLU A 45 2.27 14.74 1.99
N ILE A 46 2.66 14.72 3.27
CA ILE A 46 2.08 15.61 4.30
C ILE A 46 2.35 17.08 3.94
N ALA A 47 3.58 17.40 3.55
CA ALA A 47 3.91 18.76 3.13
C ALA A 47 3.11 19.20 1.89
N TYR A 48 2.91 18.32 0.93
CA TYR A 48 2.15 18.61 -0.28
C TYR A 48 0.64 18.74 -0.01
N SER A 49 0.07 17.93 0.88
CA SER A 49 -1.35 18.05 1.27
C SER A 49 -1.63 19.40 1.94
N LEU A 50 -0.72 19.87 2.82
CA LEU A 50 -0.81 21.19 3.43
C LEU A 50 -0.68 22.32 2.41
N PHE A 51 0.27 22.21 1.46
CA PHE A 51 0.41 23.18 0.36
C PHE A 51 -0.87 23.27 -0.47
N SER A 52 -1.46 22.12 -0.82
CA SER A 52 -2.70 22.04 -1.61
C SER A 52 -3.92 22.59 -0.86
N ALA A 53 -3.89 22.58 0.47
CA ALA A 53 -4.90 23.18 1.34
C ALA A 53 -4.66 24.69 1.62
N ASN A 54 -3.76 25.35 0.86
CA ASN A 54 -3.35 26.74 1.04
C ASN A 54 -2.62 27.05 2.37
N GLN A 55 -2.08 26.04 3.04
CA GLN A 55 -1.27 26.18 4.26
C GLN A 55 0.24 26.18 3.93
N THR A 56 0.66 27.16 3.13
CA THR A 56 2.01 27.19 2.55
C THR A 56 3.12 27.30 3.60
N GLU A 57 2.92 28.06 4.67
CA GLU A 57 3.93 28.18 5.74
C GLU A 57 4.08 26.87 6.53
N SER A 58 2.98 26.25 6.94
CA SER A 58 2.99 24.93 7.59
C SER A 58 3.63 23.86 6.69
N SER A 59 3.39 23.90 5.38
CA SER A 59 4.06 23.02 4.41
C SER A 59 5.59 23.18 4.44
N LYS A 60 6.09 24.43 4.48
CA LYS A 60 7.54 24.71 4.57
C LYS A 60 8.12 24.25 5.91
N GLU A 61 7.38 24.41 6.99
CA GLU A 61 7.80 23.96 8.33
C GLU A 61 7.92 22.44 8.38
N VAL A 62 6.91 21.70 7.91
CA VAL A 62 6.94 20.24 7.83
C VAL A 62 8.14 19.71 7.03
N LYS A 63 8.51 20.40 5.93
CA LYS A 63 9.69 20.01 5.12
C LYS A 63 11.02 20.10 5.88
N LYS A 64 11.11 20.91 6.93
CA LYS A 64 12.32 21.05 7.76
C LYS A 64 12.43 19.96 8.83
N LEU A 65 11.32 19.30 9.15
CA LEU A 65 11.25 18.26 10.16
C LEU A 65 11.55 16.87 9.57
N THR A 66 11.90 15.95 10.43
CA THR A 66 11.86 14.50 10.18
C THR A 66 10.42 14.00 10.25
N LEU A 67 10.12 12.86 9.62
CA LEU A 67 8.78 12.28 9.70
C LEU A 67 8.39 11.94 11.15
N PHE A 68 9.35 11.49 11.96
CA PHE A 68 9.12 11.22 13.39
C PHE A 68 8.70 12.48 14.15
N GLU A 69 9.38 13.61 13.93
CA GLU A 69 9.00 14.91 14.52
C GLU A 69 7.62 15.36 14.05
N VAL A 70 7.29 15.19 12.76
CA VAL A 70 5.95 15.52 12.23
C VAL A 70 4.88 14.70 12.93
N VAL A 71 5.09 13.40 13.10
CA VAL A 71 4.14 12.48 13.74
C VAL A 71 3.94 12.79 15.23
N THR A 72 4.99 13.24 15.91
CA THR A 72 4.93 13.56 17.35
C THR A 72 4.41 14.97 17.63
N GLN A 73 4.55 15.91 16.69
CA GLN A 73 4.13 17.30 16.87
C GLN A 73 2.72 17.60 16.35
N LEU A 74 2.25 16.89 15.31
CA LEU A 74 0.94 17.12 14.72
C LEU A 74 -0.12 16.20 15.35
N PRO A 75 -1.13 16.73 16.09
CA PRO A 75 -2.08 15.91 16.84
C PRO A 75 -2.82 14.86 16.00
N LEU A 76 -3.16 15.21 14.75
CA LEU A 76 -3.82 14.31 13.82
C LEU A 76 -2.98 13.05 13.53
N PHE A 77 -1.68 13.22 13.31
CA PHE A 77 -0.77 12.10 13.06
C PHE A 77 -0.47 11.36 14.36
N THR A 78 -0.28 12.07 15.46
CA THR A 78 -0.08 11.43 16.78
C THR A 78 -1.24 10.50 17.12
N GLU A 79 -2.49 10.95 16.94
CA GLU A 79 -3.68 10.13 17.16
C GLU A 79 -3.72 8.92 16.21
N ALA A 80 -3.44 9.13 14.92
CA ALA A 80 -3.46 8.04 13.94
C ALA A 80 -2.45 6.94 14.27
N TYR A 81 -1.21 7.33 14.61
CA TYR A 81 -0.18 6.40 15.02
C TYR A 81 -0.56 5.71 16.34
N HIS A 82 -1.08 6.45 17.33
CA HIS A 82 -1.56 5.86 18.58
C HIS A 82 -2.61 4.77 18.33
N LYS A 83 -3.63 5.05 17.52
CA LYS A 83 -4.71 4.09 17.21
C LYS A 83 -4.20 2.84 16.49
N VAL A 84 -3.36 3.02 15.47
CA VAL A 84 -2.83 1.89 14.69
C VAL A 84 -1.88 1.05 15.54
N LEU A 85 -0.93 1.68 16.22
CA LEU A 85 0.04 0.98 17.05
C LEU A 85 -0.64 0.25 18.22
N SER A 86 -1.57 0.90 18.93
CA SER A 86 -2.27 0.26 20.05
C SER A 86 -3.04 -0.98 19.60
N LYS A 87 -3.63 -0.94 18.40
CA LYS A 87 -4.30 -2.09 17.81
C LYS A 87 -3.33 -3.20 17.40
N MET A 88 -2.21 -2.87 16.77
CA MET A 88 -1.27 -3.87 16.26
C MET A 88 -0.43 -4.48 17.38
N PHE A 89 -0.10 -3.74 18.43
CA PHE A 89 0.69 -4.25 19.56
C PHE A 89 -0.17 -4.72 20.74
N ASN A 90 -1.48 -4.48 20.70
CA ASN A 90 -2.41 -4.71 21.82
C ASN A 90 -1.94 -4.01 23.12
N ASP A 91 -1.38 -2.81 22.99
CA ASP A 91 -0.80 -2.02 24.09
C ASP A 91 -1.11 -0.53 23.88
N GLU A 92 -1.94 0.07 24.75
CA GLU A 92 -2.34 1.49 24.67
C GLU A 92 -1.17 2.46 24.97
N GLY A 93 -0.12 2.00 25.64
CA GLY A 93 1.08 2.78 25.98
C GLY A 93 2.23 2.62 24.98
N ILE A 94 2.02 1.88 23.89
CA ILE A 94 3.07 1.52 22.94
C ILE A 94 3.77 2.72 22.31
N LEU A 95 3.08 3.86 22.16
CA LEU A 95 3.63 5.06 21.53
C LEU A 95 4.84 5.61 22.31
N GLU A 96 4.87 5.43 23.63
CA GLU A 96 5.99 5.86 24.49
C GLU A 96 7.27 5.04 24.24
N LYS A 97 7.12 3.83 23.69
CA LYS A 97 8.25 2.95 23.32
C LYS A 97 8.78 3.25 21.91
N VAL A 98 8.08 4.06 21.12
CA VAL A 98 8.52 4.46 19.78
C VAL A 98 9.47 5.63 19.90
N THR A 99 10.70 5.40 19.47
CA THR A 99 11.80 6.39 19.45
C THR A 99 12.17 6.71 18.01
N GLN A 100 12.95 7.77 17.83
CA GLN A 100 13.45 8.14 16.50
C GLN A 100 14.27 6.99 15.85
N ASP A 101 14.97 6.19 16.65
CA ASP A 101 15.84 5.11 16.18
C ASP A 101 15.04 3.91 15.66
N ASN A 102 13.92 3.55 16.30
CA ASN A 102 13.10 2.40 15.91
C ASN A 102 11.92 2.78 14.99
N PHE A 103 11.58 4.06 14.89
CA PHE A 103 10.39 4.55 14.17
C PHE A 103 10.34 4.05 12.72
N THR A 104 11.44 4.17 11.98
CA THR A 104 11.49 3.79 10.55
C THR A 104 11.23 2.29 10.36
N GLU A 105 11.80 1.46 11.23
CA GLU A 105 11.65 -0.01 11.18
C GLU A 105 10.21 -0.42 11.51
N ILE A 106 9.66 0.09 12.61
CA ILE A 106 8.28 -0.18 13.04
C ILE A 106 7.29 0.31 11.98
N ARG A 107 7.48 1.51 11.45
CA ARG A 107 6.60 2.06 10.42
C ARG A 107 6.65 1.21 9.16
N LYS A 108 7.84 0.83 8.70
CA LYS A 108 7.97 -0.04 7.53
C LYS A 108 7.22 -1.37 7.74
N LEU A 109 7.37 -1.98 8.91
CA LEU A 109 6.65 -3.20 9.28
C LEU A 109 5.12 -3.01 9.20
N ILE A 110 4.60 -1.91 9.75
CA ILE A 110 3.16 -1.59 9.68
C ILE A 110 2.69 -1.45 8.22
N LEU A 111 3.47 -0.76 7.38
CA LEU A 111 3.12 -0.60 5.97
C LEU A 111 3.14 -1.95 5.23
N ASP A 112 4.18 -2.74 5.42
CA ASP A 112 4.33 -4.06 4.77
C ASP A 112 3.21 -5.02 5.20
N MET A 113 2.91 -5.10 6.50
CA MET A 113 1.85 -5.97 7.04
C MET A 113 0.45 -5.60 6.53
N ASN A 114 0.23 -4.33 6.18
CA ASN A 114 -1.04 -3.81 5.67
C ASN A 114 -1.03 -3.59 4.14
N LEU A 115 0.01 -4.02 3.43
CA LEU A 115 0.19 -3.83 1.99
C LEU A 115 0.06 -2.35 1.55
N LEU A 116 0.55 -1.43 2.36
CA LEU A 116 0.49 0.01 2.11
C LEU A 116 1.79 0.48 1.47
N LYS A 117 1.67 1.25 0.39
CA LYS A 117 2.80 1.89 -0.29
C LYS A 117 2.74 3.41 -0.08
N GLU A 118 3.88 3.99 0.24
CA GLU A 118 4.02 5.44 0.30
C GLU A 118 3.80 6.05 -1.09
N GLU A 119 3.15 7.21 -1.14
CA GLU A 119 3.05 7.95 -2.39
C GLU A 119 4.34 8.73 -2.64
N LYS A 120 4.95 8.48 -3.82
CA LYS A 120 6.07 9.26 -4.30
C LYS A 120 5.56 10.61 -4.81
N ILE A 121 5.84 11.67 -4.08
CA ILE A 121 5.48 13.04 -4.44
C ILE A 121 6.56 13.67 -5.30
N ASN A 122 6.15 14.28 -6.41
CA ASN A 122 7.05 15.06 -7.22
C ASN A 122 7.35 16.41 -6.52
N PRO A 123 8.63 16.81 -6.38
CA PRO A 123 8.97 18.10 -5.78
C PRO A 123 8.34 19.31 -6.49
N ASN A 124 8.04 19.19 -7.79
CA ASN A 124 7.36 20.22 -8.57
C ASN A 124 5.83 20.08 -8.45
N PRO A 125 5.13 21.05 -7.84
CA PRO A 125 3.68 20.98 -7.64
C PRO A 125 2.87 20.93 -8.94
N ILE A 126 3.36 21.52 -10.04
CA ILE A 126 2.68 21.50 -11.35
C ILE A 126 2.72 20.08 -11.92
N ILE A 127 3.87 19.42 -11.85
CA ILE A 127 4.04 18.04 -12.30
C ILE A 127 3.21 17.10 -11.41
N GLN A 128 3.21 17.33 -10.09
CA GLN A 128 2.41 16.54 -9.16
C GLN A 128 0.91 16.61 -9.48
N LYS A 129 0.37 17.81 -9.77
CA LYS A 129 -1.03 17.96 -10.22
C LYS A 129 -1.32 17.23 -11.54
N ALA A 130 -0.38 17.23 -12.47
CA ALA A 130 -0.53 16.48 -13.72
C ALA A 130 -0.53 14.97 -13.49
N ILE A 131 0.34 14.48 -12.60
CA ILE A 131 0.36 13.06 -12.16
C ILE A 131 -0.98 12.67 -11.56
N GLU A 132 -1.51 13.47 -10.63
CA GLU A 132 -2.82 13.22 -9.99
C GLU A 132 -3.96 13.19 -11.01
N ARG A 133 -3.97 14.13 -11.96
CA ARG A 133 -4.96 14.14 -13.04
C ARG A 133 -4.88 12.88 -13.90
N SER A 134 -3.66 12.44 -14.24
CA SER A 134 -3.46 11.20 -15.00
C SER A 134 -3.93 9.97 -14.22
N LYS A 135 -3.60 9.86 -12.93
CA LYS A 135 -4.08 8.78 -12.05
C LYS A 135 -5.60 8.71 -12.02
N ARG A 136 -6.27 9.87 -11.84
CA ARG A 136 -7.75 9.95 -11.82
C ARG A 136 -8.40 9.54 -13.14
N LEU A 137 -7.76 9.81 -14.28
CA LEU A 137 -8.28 9.38 -15.58
C LEU A 137 -8.14 7.86 -15.75
N LYS A 138 -6.97 7.30 -15.39
CA LYS A 138 -6.73 5.85 -15.48
C LYS A 138 -7.64 5.04 -14.54
N SER A 139 -7.95 5.56 -13.35
CA SER A 139 -8.87 4.88 -12.42
C SER A 139 -10.32 4.87 -12.91
N LEU A 140 -10.71 5.77 -13.82
CA LEU A 140 -12.03 5.75 -14.46
C LEU A 140 -12.12 4.73 -15.61
N GLU A 141 -10.98 4.41 -16.24
CA GLU A 141 -10.89 3.47 -17.37
C GLU A 141 -10.71 2.01 -16.92
N SER A 142 -10.13 1.77 -15.73
CA SER A 142 -9.93 0.42 -15.20
C SER A 142 -11.18 -0.11 -14.49
N SER A 143 -11.49 -1.39 -14.66
CA SER A 143 -12.40 -2.07 -13.74
C SER A 143 -11.71 -2.14 -12.38
N GLU A 144 -12.07 -1.26 -11.44
CA GLU A 144 -11.39 -1.22 -10.15
C GLU A 144 -11.52 -2.57 -9.43
N LEU A 145 -10.39 -3.27 -9.31
CA LEU A 145 -10.24 -4.39 -8.41
C LEU A 145 -10.36 -3.83 -6.99
N ASN A 146 -11.50 -4.07 -6.36
CA ASN A 146 -11.77 -3.64 -4.99
C ASN A 146 -11.85 -4.85 -4.04
N LEU A 147 -11.84 -4.56 -2.74
CA LEU A 147 -11.87 -5.60 -1.70
C LEU A 147 -13.08 -6.53 -1.83
N THR A 148 -14.24 -5.98 -2.22
CA THR A 148 -15.47 -6.77 -2.45
C THR A 148 -15.28 -7.80 -3.56
N ASN A 149 -14.70 -7.39 -4.70
CA ASN A 149 -14.42 -8.28 -5.82
C ASN A 149 -13.40 -9.36 -5.46
N MET A 150 -12.38 -9.02 -4.67
CA MET A 150 -11.40 -10.00 -4.19
C MET A 150 -12.06 -11.03 -3.27
N ILE A 151 -12.81 -10.59 -2.26
CA ILE A 151 -13.48 -11.48 -1.30
C ILE A 151 -14.51 -12.37 -2.02
N SER A 152 -15.35 -11.81 -2.88
CA SER A 152 -16.36 -12.59 -3.60
C SER A 152 -15.72 -13.62 -4.53
N SER A 153 -14.59 -13.30 -5.17
CA SER A 153 -13.82 -14.23 -5.99
C SER A 153 -13.22 -15.37 -5.15
N ILE A 154 -12.69 -15.06 -3.96
CA ILE A 154 -12.17 -16.08 -3.03
C ILE A 154 -13.29 -17.02 -2.58
N VAL A 155 -14.49 -16.49 -2.31
CA VAL A 155 -15.64 -17.32 -1.94
C VAL A 155 -16.14 -18.16 -3.12
N ALA A 156 -16.18 -17.59 -4.33
CA ALA A 156 -16.69 -18.27 -5.51
C ALA A 156 -15.75 -19.38 -6.03
N PHE A 157 -14.43 -19.16 -5.95
CA PHE A 157 -13.44 -20.06 -6.55
C PHE A 157 -12.51 -20.73 -5.54
N GLY A 158 -12.54 -20.33 -4.27
CA GLY A 158 -11.79 -20.95 -3.18
C GLY A 158 -12.67 -21.88 -2.33
N SER A 159 -12.11 -22.32 -1.21
CA SER A 159 -12.76 -23.21 -0.24
C SER A 159 -13.23 -22.50 1.03
N SER A 160 -13.19 -21.16 1.05
CA SER A 160 -13.48 -20.33 2.23
C SER A 160 -14.80 -19.61 2.11
N ASP A 161 -15.44 -19.36 3.25
CA ASP A 161 -16.67 -18.60 3.38
C ASP A 161 -16.41 -17.19 3.95
N TYR A 162 -17.42 -16.32 3.88
CA TYR A 162 -17.32 -14.96 4.40
C TYR A 162 -16.97 -14.92 5.90
N GLU A 163 -17.49 -15.86 6.70
CA GLU A 163 -17.26 -15.91 8.15
C GLU A 163 -15.80 -16.21 8.52
N LYS A 164 -15.11 -17.00 7.69
CA LYS A 164 -13.66 -17.22 7.84
C LYS A 164 -12.85 -16.02 7.37
N ILE A 165 -13.20 -15.46 6.21
CA ILE A 165 -12.43 -14.37 5.57
C ILE A 165 -12.40 -13.11 6.44
N VAL A 166 -13.44 -12.82 7.23
CA VAL A 166 -13.43 -11.67 8.14
C VAL A 166 -12.31 -11.74 9.19
N ASN A 167 -11.78 -12.93 9.48
CA ASN A 167 -10.65 -13.14 10.40
C ASN A 167 -9.30 -13.23 9.69
N TRP A 168 -9.27 -13.07 8.36
CA TRP A 168 -8.03 -13.02 7.59
C TRP A 168 -7.38 -11.64 7.70
N THR A 169 -6.09 -11.57 7.37
CA THR A 169 -5.35 -10.33 7.18
C THR A 169 -5.53 -9.83 5.74
N ILE A 170 -5.25 -8.56 5.48
CA ILE A 170 -5.29 -8.03 4.11
C ILE A 170 -4.28 -8.76 3.20
N TYR A 171 -3.11 -9.11 3.76
CA TYR A 171 -2.11 -9.92 3.08
C TYR A 171 -2.66 -11.27 2.61
N GLN A 172 -3.34 -12.00 3.50
CA GLN A 172 -3.95 -13.30 3.19
C GLN A 172 -5.02 -13.18 2.10
N VAL A 173 -5.85 -12.13 2.14
CA VAL A 173 -6.86 -11.87 1.11
C VAL A 173 -6.19 -11.60 -0.25
N TYR A 174 -5.25 -10.67 -0.31
CA TYR A 174 -4.55 -10.33 -1.55
C TYR A 174 -3.81 -11.55 -2.14
N MET A 175 -3.05 -12.28 -1.33
CA MET A 175 -2.32 -13.46 -1.82
C MET A 175 -3.22 -14.56 -2.33
N THR A 176 -4.29 -14.85 -1.60
CA THR A 176 -5.24 -15.89 -2.00
C THR A 176 -5.92 -15.50 -3.31
N PHE A 177 -6.35 -14.25 -3.43
CA PHE A 177 -6.95 -13.74 -4.67
C PHE A 177 -5.97 -13.83 -5.85
N LEU A 178 -4.75 -13.33 -5.70
CA LEU A 178 -3.75 -13.35 -6.77
C LEU A 178 -3.37 -14.77 -7.17
N ARG A 179 -3.31 -15.72 -6.22
CA ARG A 179 -3.06 -17.14 -6.51
C ARG A 179 -4.21 -17.76 -7.30
N ILE A 180 -5.46 -17.45 -6.96
CA ILE A 180 -6.64 -17.87 -7.74
C ILE A 180 -6.57 -17.30 -9.16
N ALA A 181 -6.26 -16.01 -9.30
CA ALA A 181 -6.14 -15.35 -10.60
C ALA A 181 -5.04 -15.99 -11.47
N LEU A 182 -3.89 -16.31 -10.88
CA LEU A 182 -2.79 -16.98 -11.57
C LEU A 182 -3.17 -18.39 -12.04
N LEU A 183 -3.85 -19.17 -11.20
CA LEU A 183 -4.37 -20.49 -11.58
C LEU A 183 -5.36 -20.38 -12.75
N LYS A 184 -6.30 -19.43 -12.68
CA LYS A 184 -7.26 -19.20 -13.79
C LYS A 184 -6.57 -18.76 -15.07
N LYS A 185 -5.53 -17.93 -14.98
CA LYS A 185 -4.72 -17.53 -16.13
C LYS A 185 -4.02 -18.74 -16.73
N TYR A 186 -3.38 -19.58 -15.91
CA TYR A 186 -2.71 -20.80 -16.35
C TYR A 186 -3.66 -21.77 -17.07
N ASP A 187 -4.81 -22.06 -16.46
CA ASP A 187 -5.84 -22.94 -17.04
C ASP A 187 -6.29 -22.42 -18.41
N THR A 188 -6.54 -21.11 -18.50
CA THR A 188 -6.99 -20.45 -19.72
C THR A 188 -5.91 -20.47 -20.80
N SER A 189 -4.67 -20.16 -20.46
CA SER A 189 -3.53 -20.21 -21.39
C SER A 189 -3.27 -21.61 -21.91
N THR A 190 -3.39 -22.63 -21.06
CA THR A 190 -3.26 -24.04 -21.45
C THR A 190 -4.37 -24.46 -22.41
N LEU A 191 -5.61 -24.01 -22.17
CA LEU A 191 -6.73 -24.26 -23.08
C LEU A 191 -6.48 -23.62 -24.46
N PHE A 192 -6.04 -22.37 -24.52
CA PHE A 192 -5.73 -21.70 -25.78
C PHE A 192 -4.56 -22.34 -26.53
N ALA A 193 -3.56 -22.87 -25.82
CA ALA A 193 -2.46 -23.59 -26.42
C ALA A 193 -2.89 -24.85 -27.20
N THR A 194 -4.07 -25.41 -26.92
CA THR A 194 -4.61 -26.54 -27.69
C THR A 194 -5.12 -26.15 -29.08
N VAL A 195 -5.47 -24.86 -29.27
CA VAL A 195 -6.03 -24.33 -30.53
C VAL A 195 -5.03 -23.45 -31.27
N ASP A 196 -4.03 -22.92 -30.59
CA ASP A 196 -2.93 -22.15 -31.15
C ASP A 196 -1.58 -22.58 -30.53
N PRO A 197 -0.75 -23.34 -31.26
CA PRO A 197 0.56 -23.80 -30.77
C PRO A 197 1.52 -22.66 -30.39
N ASP A 198 1.35 -21.45 -30.94
CA ASP A 198 2.21 -20.31 -30.58
C ASP A 198 1.87 -19.77 -29.19
N HIS A 199 0.64 -19.95 -28.70
CA HIS A 199 0.27 -19.62 -27.31
C HIS A 199 0.96 -20.54 -26.29
N ALA A 200 1.32 -21.77 -26.67
CA ALA A 200 2.02 -22.71 -25.80
C ALA A 200 3.39 -22.17 -25.31
N LYS A 201 4.02 -21.28 -26.10
CA LYS A 201 5.32 -20.66 -25.78
C LYS A 201 5.24 -19.61 -24.66
N ASN A 202 4.03 -19.13 -24.34
CA ASN A 202 3.79 -18.03 -23.40
C ASN A 202 3.00 -18.48 -22.15
N ILE A 203 2.88 -19.79 -21.90
CA ILE A 203 2.24 -20.29 -20.70
C ILE A 203 3.16 -20.01 -19.50
N GLU A 204 2.67 -19.17 -18.59
CA GLU A 204 3.37 -18.89 -17.33
C GLU A 204 3.22 -20.05 -16.34
N ASP A 205 4.23 -20.33 -15.52
CA ASP A 205 4.12 -21.34 -14.47
C ASP A 205 3.08 -20.92 -13.41
N TRP A 206 2.14 -21.82 -13.07
CA TRP A 206 1.11 -21.59 -12.06
C TRP A 206 1.68 -21.46 -10.64
N SER A 207 2.86 -22.03 -10.40
CA SER A 207 3.58 -22.03 -9.13
C SER A 207 4.49 -20.82 -8.96
N LYS A 208 4.62 -19.96 -9.98
CA LYS A 208 5.50 -18.79 -9.92
C LYS A 208 5.21 -17.91 -8.72
N ASP A 209 6.24 -17.17 -8.31
CA ASP A 209 6.14 -16.20 -7.25
C ASP A 209 5.18 -15.06 -7.62
N ILE A 210 4.47 -14.56 -6.60
CA ILE A 210 3.54 -13.45 -6.73
C ILE A 210 4.20 -12.25 -6.06
N GLU A 211 4.58 -11.27 -6.86
CA GLU A 211 5.20 -10.04 -6.39
C GLU A 211 4.14 -9.06 -5.87
N ILE A 212 3.84 -9.13 -4.58
CA ILE A 212 2.85 -8.23 -3.94
C ILE A 212 3.44 -6.85 -3.65
N PHE A 213 4.75 -6.80 -3.42
CA PHE A 213 5.45 -5.60 -2.95
C PHE A 213 6.11 -4.80 -4.07
N GLU A 214 5.99 -5.21 -5.33
CA GLU A 214 6.54 -4.46 -6.47
C GLU A 214 5.89 -3.08 -6.61
N ASP A 215 6.67 -2.06 -6.93
CA ASP A 215 6.14 -0.71 -7.18
C ASP A 215 5.18 -0.72 -8.37
N ASP A 216 3.99 -0.11 -8.22
CA ASP A 216 3.09 0.08 -9.35
C ASP A 216 3.81 0.98 -10.38
N ASN A 217 4.15 0.42 -11.54
CA ASN A 217 4.80 1.12 -12.67
C ASN A 217 3.89 2.19 -13.33
N HIS A 218 2.91 2.73 -12.59
CA HIS A 218 1.89 3.67 -13.08
C HIS A 218 2.27 5.14 -12.90
N THR A 219 3.50 5.44 -12.47
CA THR A 219 4.08 6.78 -12.57
C THR A 219 4.52 7.07 -14.00
N LEU A 220 4.22 8.27 -14.51
CA LEU A 220 4.80 8.81 -15.75
C LEU A 220 6.29 8.46 -15.80
N SER A 221 6.75 7.85 -16.90
CA SER A 221 8.16 7.56 -17.04
C SER A 221 8.96 8.86 -16.94
N LYS A 222 10.21 8.82 -16.47
CA LYS A 222 11.09 10.01 -16.42
C LYS A 222 11.08 10.79 -17.74
N LYS A 223 11.02 10.07 -18.87
CA LYS A 223 10.97 10.63 -20.21
C LYS A 223 9.67 11.41 -20.48
N GLU A 224 8.54 10.93 -19.97
CA GLU A 224 7.25 11.62 -20.10
C GLU A 224 7.18 12.84 -19.18
N ALA A 225 7.72 12.75 -17.95
CA ALA A 225 7.83 13.88 -17.04
C ALA A 225 8.76 14.99 -17.58
N GLU A 226 9.91 14.61 -18.18
CA GLU A 226 10.84 15.53 -18.83
C GLU A 226 10.23 16.21 -20.07
N ASN A 227 9.45 15.48 -20.86
CA ASN A 227 8.75 16.05 -22.02
C ASN A 227 7.70 17.09 -21.60
N ILE A 228 6.93 16.81 -20.55
CA ILE A 228 5.98 17.76 -19.98
C ILE A 228 6.71 18.99 -19.43
N SER A 229 7.84 18.80 -18.73
CA SER A 229 8.67 19.91 -18.24
C SER A 229 9.20 20.79 -19.38
N LYS A 230 9.65 20.17 -20.49
CA LYS A 230 10.14 20.89 -21.67
C LYS A 230 9.05 21.72 -22.34
N MET A 231 7.86 21.16 -22.50
CA MET A 231 6.70 21.86 -23.08
C MET A 231 6.28 23.09 -22.25
N ILE A 232 6.37 23.00 -20.92
CA ILE A 232 6.05 24.12 -20.03
C ILE A 232 7.14 25.20 -20.09
N SER A 233 8.43 24.81 -20.16
CA SER A 233 9.55 25.76 -20.26
C SER A 233 9.67 26.48 -21.60
N SER A 234 9.10 25.91 -22.68
CA SER A 234 9.05 26.55 -24.01
C SER A 234 7.86 27.50 -24.21
N SER A 235 7.02 27.68 -23.18
CA SER A 235 5.81 28.52 -23.22
C SER A 235 5.99 29.87 -22.49
N HIS A 236 7.23 30.27 -22.25
CA HIS A 236 7.62 31.57 -21.69
C HIS A 236 8.63 32.27 -22.60
#